data_AF-A0A662L3P3-F1
#
_entry.id   AF-A0A662L3P3-F1
#
_cell.length_a   1.000
_cell.length_b   1.000
_cell.length_c   1.000
_cell.angle_alpha   90.00
_cell.angle_beta   90.00
_cell.angle_gamma   90.00
#
_symmetry.space_group_name_H-M   'P 1'
#
loop_
_entity.id
_entity.type
_entity.pdbx_description
1 polymer ?
#
loop_
_entity_poly.entity_id
_entity_poly.type
_entity_poly.pdbx_seq_one_letter_code
_entity_poly.pdbx_strand_id
1 'polypeptide(L)'
;MGAAGKVSVITVSMLLFTLMLGALSGISRAEYEAQDVVVSNITPTSFTVSWKTPSATSGYVKYGVGTATTIAYDVRGSGNYYVHYVTITGLSPSTTYAYEIYINGEKATGDGASGDVTTKDANEPTTPFTIYGAVKRSDGGAPSEVVCYA
;
A
#
# COMPACT_ATOMS: atom_id res chain seq x y z
N MET A 1 2.03 -12.95 66.82
CA MET A 1 2.00 -13.95 65.74
C MET A 1 1.65 -13.24 64.44
N GLY A 2 2.63 -12.97 63.60
CA GLY A 2 2.48 -12.21 62.36
C GLY A 2 2.01 -13.11 61.21
N ALA A 3 0.89 -12.76 60.58
CA ALA A 3 0.47 -13.32 59.30
C ALA A 3 1.17 -12.53 58.18
N ALA A 4 2.41 -12.89 57.89
CA ALA A 4 3.11 -12.45 56.70
C ALA A 4 2.78 -13.38 55.52
N GLY A 5 2.50 -12.79 54.37
CA GLY A 5 2.86 -13.40 53.09
C GLY A 5 1.83 -14.35 52.45
N LYS A 6 0.71 -13.81 52.00
CA LYS A 6 0.05 -14.29 50.77
C LYS A 6 -0.32 -13.09 49.90
N VAL A 7 0.68 -12.29 49.53
CA VAL A 7 0.54 -11.41 48.36
C VAL A 7 0.46 -12.35 47.17
N SER A 8 -0.78 -12.44 46.69
CA SER A 8 -1.32 -13.41 45.77
C SER A 8 -0.46 -13.56 44.51
N VAL A 9 0.04 -14.78 44.26
CA VAL A 9 0.58 -15.21 42.95
C VAL A 9 -0.40 -14.85 41.82
N ILE A 10 -1.71 -14.80 42.13
CA ILE A 10 -2.79 -14.38 41.24
C ILE A 10 -2.64 -12.91 40.83
N THR A 11 -2.29 -11.99 41.73
CA THR A 11 -2.16 -10.55 41.41
C THR A 11 -0.93 -10.29 40.53
N VAL A 12 0.19 -10.97 40.80
CA VAL A 12 1.41 -10.88 39.99
C VAL A 12 1.20 -11.48 38.60
N SER A 13 0.49 -12.61 38.51
CA SER A 13 0.17 -13.25 37.23
C SER A 13 -0.82 -12.44 36.40
N MET A 14 -1.78 -11.74 37.03
CA MET A 14 -2.72 -10.85 36.33
C MET A 14 -2.04 -9.57 35.84
N LEU A 15 -1.05 -9.05 36.57
CA LEU A 15 -0.21 -7.91 36.14
C LEU A 15 0.75 -8.27 34.99
N LEU A 16 1.34 -9.47 35.04
CA LEU A 16 2.17 -10.01 33.94
C LEU A 16 1.32 -10.32 32.70
N PHE A 17 0.09 -10.82 32.88
CA PHE A 17 -0.83 -11.08 31.79
C PHE A 17 -1.36 -9.80 31.15
N THR A 18 -1.62 -8.72 31.90
CA THR A 18 -1.96 -7.41 31.31
C THR A 18 -0.79 -6.73 30.63
N LEU A 19 0.46 -6.92 31.10
CA LEU A 19 1.65 -6.46 30.36
C LEU A 19 1.83 -7.21 29.03
N MET A 20 1.51 -8.51 29.02
CA MET A 20 1.60 -9.37 27.84
C MET A 20 0.40 -9.18 26.88
N LEU A 21 -0.80 -8.86 27.39
CA LEU A 21 -1.95 -8.42 26.58
C LEU A 21 -1.76 -6.99 26.04
N GLY A 22 -1.04 -6.13 26.76
CA GLY A 22 -0.65 -4.80 26.27
C GLY A 22 0.35 -4.85 25.11
N ALA A 23 1.10 -5.96 24.95
CA ALA A 23 1.97 -6.21 23.81
C ALA A 23 1.24 -6.77 22.57
N LEU A 24 -0.02 -7.20 22.70
CA LEU A 24 -0.86 -7.64 21.58
C LEU A 24 -1.74 -6.51 21.02
N SER A 25 -1.87 -5.38 21.72
CA SER A 25 -2.53 -4.16 21.23
C SER A 25 -1.74 -3.44 20.12
N GLY A 26 -0.53 -3.89 19.84
CA GLY A 26 0.37 -3.35 18.84
C GLY A 26 0.64 -4.32 17.70
N ILE A 27 -0.39 -4.82 17.02
CA ILE A 27 -0.17 -5.20 15.61
C ILE A 27 0.12 -3.87 14.91
N SER A 28 1.41 -3.66 14.63
CA SER A 28 1.99 -2.40 14.20
C SER A 28 1.21 -1.79 13.04
N ARG A 29 0.59 -0.62 13.25
CA ARG A 29 -0.03 0.17 12.17
C ARG A 29 0.96 0.51 11.04
N ALA A 30 2.27 0.46 11.35
CA ALA A 30 3.35 0.69 10.40
C ALA A 30 3.62 -0.49 9.46
N GLU A 31 3.13 -1.70 9.76
CA GLU A 31 3.33 -2.88 8.90
C GLU A 31 2.50 -2.80 7.61
N TYR A 32 1.37 -2.09 7.66
CA TYR A 32 0.44 -1.89 6.55
C TYR A 32 0.39 -0.43 6.09
N GLU A 33 1.47 0.32 6.32
CA GLU A 33 1.58 1.72 5.90
C GLU A 33 2.09 1.82 4.46
N ALA A 34 1.25 2.37 3.58
CA ALA A 34 1.65 2.74 2.23
C ALA A 34 2.30 4.14 2.27
N GLN A 35 3.55 4.20 1.85
CA GLN A 35 4.35 5.43 1.82
C GLN A 35 4.51 5.92 0.38
N ASP A 36 4.69 7.23 0.21
CA ASP A 36 4.90 7.86 -1.10
C ASP A 36 3.87 7.42 -2.15
N VAL A 37 2.58 7.41 -1.78
CA VAL A 37 1.53 6.98 -2.71
C VAL A 37 1.38 7.99 -3.83
N VAL A 38 1.43 7.50 -5.07
CA VAL A 38 1.28 8.30 -6.28
C VAL A 38 0.27 7.65 -7.22
N VAL A 39 -0.69 8.44 -7.67
CA VAL A 39 -1.54 8.10 -8.82
C VAL A 39 -0.96 8.77 -10.06
N SER A 40 -0.69 7.99 -11.09
CA SER A 40 -0.02 8.43 -12.32
C SER A 40 -0.61 7.77 -13.56
N ASN A 41 -0.11 8.15 -14.74
CA ASN A 41 -0.48 7.56 -16.04
C ASN A 41 -2.00 7.46 -16.25
N ILE A 42 -2.72 8.51 -15.85
CA ILE A 42 -4.18 8.57 -16.01
C ILE A 42 -4.47 8.79 -17.49
N THR A 43 -5.12 7.80 -18.10
CA THR A 43 -5.62 7.82 -19.48
C THR A 43 -7.14 7.71 -19.46
N PRO A 44 -7.81 7.72 -20.63
CA PRO A 44 -9.25 7.47 -20.67
C PRO A 44 -9.64 6.07 -20.19
N THR A 45 -8.72 5.09 -20.24
CA THR A 45 -9.04 3.68 -19.98
C THR A 45 -8.14 3.02 -18.92
N SER A 46 -7.26 3.79 -18.28
CA SER A 46 -6.33 3.27 -17.29
C SER A 46 -5.81 4.33 -16.33
N PHE A 47 -5.28 3.89 -15.18
CA PHE A 47 -4.38 4.67 -14.34
C PHE A 47 -3.44 3.73 -13.58
N THR A 48 -2.37 4.26 -13.00
CA THR A 48 -1.42 3.50 -12.18
C THR A 48 -1.40 4.05 -10.77
N VAL A 49 -1.47 3.16 -9.77
CA VAL A 49 -1.22 3.48 -8.36
C VAL A 49 0.09 2.84 -7.96
N SER A 50 1.00 3.63 -7.41
CA SER A 50 2.30 3.17 -6.93
C SER A 50 2.56 3.65 -5.50
N TRP A 51 3.26 2.83 -4.73
CA TRP A 51 3.58 3.12 -3.33
C TRP A 51 4.80 2.33 -2.87
N LYS A 52 5.29 2.65 -1.69
CA LYS A 52 6.38 1.94 -1.01
C LYS A 52 5.92 1.36 0.32
N THR A 53 6.59 0.29 0.74
CA THR A 53 6.42 -0.33 2.06
C THR A 53 7.77 -0.43 2.77
N PRO A 54 7.81 -0.35 4.12
CA PRO A 54 9.06 -0.41 4.89
C PRO A 54 9.74 -1.79 4.84
N SER A 55 9.00 -2.83 4.48
CA SER A 55 9.46 -4.21 4.27
C SER A 55 8.94 -4.75 2.94
N ALA A 56 9.51 -5.86 2.47
CA ALA A 56 9.01 -6.55 1.28
C ALA A 56 7.66 -7.22 1.58
N THR A 57 6.60 -6.75 0.94
CA THR A 57 5.22 -7.20 1.19
C THR A 57 4.52 -7.59 -0.11
N SER A 58 3.45 -8.36 -0.01
CA SER A 58 2.51 -8.49 -1.13
C SER A 58 1.59 -7.28 -1.19
N GLY A 59 1.18 -6.88 -2.39
CA GLY A 59 0.42 -5.66 -2.62
C GLY A 59 -0.58 -5.79 -3.76
N TYR A 60 -1.76 -5.20 -3.58
CA TYR A 60 -2.78 -5.08 -4.64
C TYR A 60 -3.65 -3.85 -4.41
N VAL A 61 -4.41 -3.45 -5.43
CA VAL A 61 -5.38 -2.35 -5.34
C VAL A 61 -6.77 -2.90 -5.56
N LYS A 62 -7.71 -2.53 -4.69
CA LYS A 62 -9.14 -2.64 -5.02
C LYS A 62 -9.60 -1.36 -5.68
N TYR A 63 -10.48 -1.48 -6.67
CA TYR A 63 -11.06 -0.33 -7.38
C TYR A 63 -12.50 -0.59 -7.81
N GLY A 64 -13.23 0.48 -8.10
CA GLY A 64 -14.60 0.42 -8.62
C GLY A 64 -15.29 1.78 -8.64
N VAL A 65 -16.44 1.86 -9.31
CA VAL A 65 -17.25 3.09 -9.34
C VAL A 65 -18.07 3.17 -8.05
N GLY A 66 -17.87 4.22 -7.27
CA GLY A 66 -18.49 4.42 -5.96
C GLY A 66 -17.88 3.56 -4.84
N THR A 67 -17.66 2.25 -5.08
CA THR A 67 -17.05 1.34 -4.09
C THR A 67 -15.97 0.47 -4.73
N ALA A 68 -14.83 0.34 -4.03
CA ALA A 68 -13.68 -0.45 -4.48
C ALA A 68 -13.87 -1.97 -4.22
N THR A 69 -14.40 -2.70 -5.21
CA THR A 69 -14.71 -4.13 -5.07
C THR A 69 -13.90 -5.05 -5.97
N THR A 70 -13.33 -4.53 -7.07
CA THR A 70 -12.56 -5.30 -8.06
C THR A 70 -11.08 -5.24 -7.72
N ILE A 71 -10.35 -6.35 -7.83
CA ILE A 71 -8.91 -6.41 -7.50
C ILE A 71 -8.06 -6.26 -8.76
N ALA A 72 -7.03 -5.42 -8.69
CA ALA A 72 -5.92 -5.35 -9.63
C ALA A 72 -4.60 -5.64 -8.90
N TYR A 73 -3.73 -6.44 -9.52
CA TYR A 73 -2.44 -6.85 -8.95
C TYR A 73 -1.28 -6.08 -9.57
N ASP A 74 -0.13 -6.12 -8.90
CA ASP A 74 1.12 -5.58 -9.44
C ASP A 74 1.42 -6.19 -10.82
N VAL A 75 1.86 -5.37 -11.76
CA VAL A 75 2.05 -5.80 -13.16
C VAL A 75 3.18 -6.83 -13.32
N ARG A 76 4.05 -6.95 -12.31
CA ARG A 76 5.08 -8.01 -12.24
C ARG A 76 4.52 -9.36 -11.79
N GLY A 77 3.25 -9.42 -11.38
CA GLY A 77 2.60 -10.61 -10.83
C GLY A 77 2.83 -10.77 -9.33
N SER A 78 2.48 -11.95 -8.82
CA SER A 78 2.56 -12.27 -7.39
C SER A 78 4.01 -12.26 -6.90
N GLY A 79 4.28 -11.53 -5.83
CA GLY A 79 5.58 -11.48 -5.19
C GLY A 79 5.56 -10.52 -4.00
N ASN A 80 6.68 -10.48 -3.28
CA ASN A 80 6.89 -9.52 -2.22
C ASN A 80 7.88 -8.44 -2.69
N TYR A 81 7.45 -7.19 -2.62
CA TYR A 81 8.22 -6.03 -3.10
C TYR A 81 8.23 -4.91 -2.06
N TYR A 82 9.26 -4.08 -2.09
CA TYR A 82 9.34 -2.82 -1.33
C TYR A 82 8.64 -1.67 -2.06
N VAL A 83 8.67 -1.71 -3.40
CA VAL A 83 8.00 -0.73 -4.26
C VAL A 83 6.98 -1.47 -5.10
N HIS A 84 5.75 -0.96 -5.11
CA HIS A 84 4.61 -1.54 -5.81
C HIS A 84 4.11 -0.59 -6.88
N TYR A 85 3.64 -1.14 -8.00
CA TYR A 85 2.97 -0.37 -9.03
C TYR A 85 1.92 -1.22 -9.74
N VAL A 86 0.67 -0.79 -9.58
CA VAL A 86 -0.51 -1.48 -10.08
C VAL A 86 -1.15 -0.63 -11.15
N THR A 87 -1.14 -1.12 -12.39
CA THR A 87 -1.84 -0.48 -13.50
C THR A 87 -3.23 -1.09 -13.63
N ILE A 88 -4.25 -0.27 -13.45
CA ILE A 88 -5.66 -0.64 -13.62
C ILE A 88 -6.06 -0.26 -15.03
N THR A 89 -6.62 -1.21 -15.78
CA THR A 89 -6.98 -1.06 -17.21
C THR A 89 -8.43 -1.45 -17.48
N GLY A 90 -8.92 -1.16 -18.69
CA GLY A 90 -10.27 -1.53 -19.11
C GLY A 90 -11.34 -0.63 -18.47
N LEU A 91 -10.97 0.60 -18.13
CA LEU A 91 -11.84 1.58 -17.50
C LEU A 91 -12.65 2.35 -18.54
N SER A 92 -13.78 2.90 -18.11
CA SER A 92 -14.55 3.84 -18.91
C SER A 92 -13.93 5.25 -18.85
N PRO A 93 -13.92 6.00 -19.96
CA PRO A 93 -13.54 7.42 -19.99
C PRO A 93 -14.41 8.30 -19.10
N SER A 94 -13.88 9.45 -18.67
CA SER A 94 -14.58 10.47 -17.88
C SER A 94 -15.34 9.90 -16.67
N THR A 95 -14.78 8.86 -16.04
CA THR A 95 -15.43 8.11 -14.96
C THR A 95 -14.56 8.17 -13.70
N THR A 96 -15.19 8.47 -12.56
CA THR A 96 -14.54 8.47 -11.25
C THR A 96 -14.54 7.07 -10.64
N TYR A 97 -13.36 6.57 -10.33
CA TYR A 97 -13.13 5.30 -9.66
C TYR A 97 -12.56 5.53 -8.27
N ALA A 98 -13.20 4.95 -7.26
CA ALA A 98 -12.63 4.80 -5.94
C ALA A 98 -11.55 3.71 -5.99
N TYR A 99 -10.46 3.91 -5.26
CA TYR A 99 -9.41 2.92 -5.07
C TYR A 99 -8.99 2.78 -3.61
N GLU A 100 -8.52 1.59 -3.25
CA GLU A 100 -8.00 1.24 -1.93
C GLU A 100 -6.78 0.32 -2.08
N ILE A 101 -5.65 0.69 -1.48
CA ILE A 101 -4.45 -0.14 -1.44
C ILE A 101 -4.62 -1.21 -0.36
N TYR A 102 -4.16 -2.42 -0.65
CA TYR A 102 -4.08 -3.52 0.29
C TYR A 102 -2.64 -4.05 0.35
N ILE A 103 -2.15 -4.25 1.57
CA ILE A 103 -0.82 -4.77 1.88
C ILE A 103 -1.01 -6.06 2.67
N ASN A 104 -0.41 -7.17 2.22
CA ASN A 104 -0.54 -8.49 2.87
C ASN A 104 -1.99 -8.91 3.20
N GLY A 105 -2.94 -8.50 2.36
CA GLY A 105 -4.37 -8.83 2.52
C GLY A 105 -5.17 -7.85 3.36
N GLU A 106 -4.53 -6.91 4.07
CA GLU A 106 -5.20 -5.91 4.90
C GLU A 106 -5.26 -4.56 4.19
N LYS A 107 -6.31 -3.78 4.50
CA LYS A 107 -6.46 -2.43 3.93
C LYS A 107 -5.33 -1.53 4.45
N ALA A 108 -4.60 -0.91 3.54
CA ALA A 108 -3.46 -0.08 3.87
C ALA A 108 -3.87 1.20 4.61
N THR A 109 -2.96 1.71 5.43
CA THR A 109 -3.03 3.05 6.02
C THR A 109 -1.98 3.95 5.37
N GLY A 110 -2.06 5.26 5.62
CA GLY A 110 -1.14 6.24 5.04
C GLY A 110 -1.84 7.22 4.10
N ASP A 111 -1.18 8.34 3.85
CA ASP A 111 -1.72 9.40 3.00
C ASP A 111 -1.81 8.92 1.55
N GLY A 112 -3.00 9.01 0.97
CA GLY A 112 -3.28 8.51 -0.39
C GLY A 112 -3.49 6.99 -0.49
N ALA A 113 -3.46 6.23 0.62
CA ALA A 113 -3.71 4.78 0.59
C ALA A 113 -5.11 4.40 0.06
N SER A 114 -6.03 5.36 0.04
CA SER A 114 -7.30 5.28 -0.67
C SER A 114 -7.70 6.65 -1.21
N GLY A 115 -8.48 6.69 -2.28
CA GLY A 115 -9.01 7.93 -2.82
C GLY A 115 -9.83 7.70 -4.08
N ASP A 116 -10.08 8.78 -4.81
CA ASP A 116 -10.81 8.77 -6.07
C ASP A 116 -9.92 9.24 -7.22
N VAL A 117 -10.08 8.63 -8.39
CA VAL A 117 -9.37 8.99 -9.63
C VAL A 117 -10.38 9.08 -10.75
N THR A 118 -10.41 10.21 -11.46
CA THR A 118 -11.23 10.39 -12.65
C THR A 118 -10.40 10.13 -13.90
N THR A 119 -10.81 9.17 -14.72
CA THR A 119 -10.19 8.89 -16.02
C THR A 119 -10.39 10.07 -16.97
N LYS A 120 -9.48 10.19 -17.94
CA LYS A 120 -9.52 11.27 -18.94
C LYS A 120 -10.70 11.12 -19.90
N ASP A 121 -11.00 12.21 -20.63
CA ASP A 121 -11.98 12.15 -21.71
C ASP A 121 -11.46 11.31 -22.88
N ALA A 122 -12.36 10.56 -23.51
CA ALA A 122 -12.01 9.69 -24.65
C ALA A 122 -11.40 10.46 -25.82
N ASN A 123 -11.74 11.74 -25.96
CA ASN A 123 -11.32 12.60 -27.05
C ASN A 123 -10.20 13.56 -26.63
N GLU A 124 -9.65 13.42 -25.43
CA GLU A 124 -8.53 14.24 -25.00
C GLU A 124 -7.32 13.97 -25.92
N PRO A 125 -6.76 15.00 -26.59
CA PRO A 125 -5.60 14.82 -27.45
C PRO A 125 -4.42 14.24 -26.65
N THR A 126 -3.88 13.11 -27.10
CA THR A 126 -2.66 12.57 -26.53
C THR A 126 -1.46 13.25 -27.18
N THR A 127 -0.70 14.03 -26.41
CA THR A 127 0.60 14.54 -26.84
C THR A 127 1.68 13.62 -26.26
N PRO A 128 2.34 12.78 -27.08
CA PRO A 128 3.43 11.96 -26.59
C PRO A 128 4.60 12.87 -26.21
N PHE A 129 5.06 12.76 -24.97
CA PHE A 129 6.29 13.38 -24.52
C PHE A 129 7.32 12.27 -24.27
N THR A 130 8.52 12.45 -24.81
CA THR A 130 9.61 11.47 -24.64
C THR A 130 10.49 11.92 -23.48
N ILE A 131 10.57 11.10 -22.44
CA ILE A 131 11.56 11.24 -21.37
C ILE A 131 12.55 10.10 -21.51
N TYR A 132 13.84 10.43 -21.49
CA TYR A 132 14.92 9.44 -21.53
C TYR A 132 15.99 9.79 -20.48
N GLY A 133 16.64 8.75 -19.96
CA GLY A 133 17.65 8.83 -18.92
C GLY A 133 18.10 7.43 -18.50
N ALA A 134 19.12 7.35 -17.65
CA ALA A 134 19.59 6.07 -17.10
C ALA A 134 19.63 6.14 -15.58
N VAL A 135 18.99 5.19 -14.92
CA VAL A 135 19.13 4.98 -13.47
C VAL A 135 20.33 4.06 -13.26
N LYS A 136 21.33 4.53 -12.52
CA LYS A 136 22.54 3.76 -12.22
C LYS A 136 22.71 3.68 -10.72
N ARG A 137 23.07 2.49 -10.23
CA ARG A 137 23.54 2.33 -8.85
C ARG A 137 25.02 2.73 -8.77
N SER A 138 25.45 3.24 -7.61
CA SER A 138 26.85 3.59 -7.36
C SER A 138 27.78 2.38 -7.36
N ASP A 139 27.25 1.19 -7.08
CA ASP A 139 27.97 -0.10 -7.08
C ASP A 139 28.04 -0.78 -8.45
N GLY A 140 27.45 -0.18 -9.50
CA GLY A 140 27.41 -0.75 -10.86
C GLY A 140 26.41 -1.89 -11.05
N GLY A 141 25.65 -2.27 -10.02
CA GLY A 141 24.56 -3.24 -10.14
C GLY A 141 23.37 -2.69 -10.93
N ALA A 142 22.54 -3.59 -11.46
CA ALA A 142 21.27 -3.21 -12.07
C ALA A 142 20.33 -2.61 -11.00
N PRO A 143 19.67 -1.47 -11.26
CA PRO A 143 18.64 -0.96 -10.35
C PRO A 143 17.45 -1.93 -10.32
N SER A 144 16.90 -2.15 -9.13
CA SER A 144 15.67 -2.92 -8.89
C SER A 144 14.69 -2.07 -8.08
N GLU A 145 13.39 -2.33 -8.25
CA GLU A 145 12.33 -1.66 -7.48
C GLU A 145 12.32 -0.13 -7.63
N VAL A 146 12.57 0.34 -8.84
CA VAL A 146 12.55 1.76 -9.19
C VAL A 146 11.30 2.08 -10.00
N VAL A 147 10.58 3.12 -9.58
CA VAL A 147 9.50 3.74 -10.37
C VAL A 147 9.91 5.19 -10.65
N CYS A 148 9.86 5.59 -11.92
CA CYS A 148 10.16 6.94 -12.37
C CYS A 148 8.87 7.61 -12.85
N TYR A 149 8.66 8.85 -12.42
CA TYR A 149 7.59 9.70 -12.93
C TYR A 149 8.18 10.76 -13.85
N ALA A 150 7.35 11.27 -14.74
CA ALA A 150 7.72 12.02 -15.91
C ALA A 150 6.80 13.25 -16.04
#